data_AF-A0A7S2LEX9-F1
#
_entry.id   AF-A0A7S2LEX9-F1
#
_cell.length_a   1.000
_cell.length_b   1.000
_cell.length_c   1.000
_cell.angle_alpha   90.00
_cell.angle_beta   90.00
_cell.angle_gamma   90.00
#
_symmetry.space_group_name_H-M   'P 1'
#
loop_
_entity.id
_entity.type
_entity.pdbx_description
1 polymer ?
#
loop_
_entity_poly.entity_id
_entity_poly.type
_entity_poly.pdbx_seq_one_letter_code
_entity_poly.pdbx_strand_id
1 'polypeptide(L)'
;MSESPSLGFILADYVAPTIGCILSTLTFSAPIKSLLTAIKSGSLGSLNCTPWAFMTGNTIGWLAYSFITLDLFVFFANAPGLLISIWLNTGAMKLQYYEELVKRSASDNNSNGGDDAISVQTAKIDCFSQLTSHEIKVLQIVLVWVIILSTTSLIPVGIEEMKFIVGVAVNINLIFFYAAPLSTIATVIRTKNSASIHFWTMAMNTSNAFFWCVYSLAIQDYYILIPNGLGFVFGLLQVALYQCFPRSEVIEGTDSVTELSGDEGDCTEQLTRSHYGNVAESEII
;
A
#
# COMPACT_ATOMS: atom_id res chain seq x y z
N MET A 1 45.07 -16.43 -19.75
CA MET A 1 44.27 -15.34 -20.34
C MET A 1 42.93 -15.37 -19.65
N SER A 2 42.60 -14.36 -18.83
CA SER A 2 41.23 -14.20 -18.34
C SER A 2 40.39 -13.75 -19.52
N GLU A 3 39.48 -14.59 -20.02
CA GLU A 3 38.48 -14.14 -20.98
C GLU A 3 37.70 -13.00 -20.32
N SER A 4 37.57 -11.87 -21.02
CA SER A 4 36.74 -10.77 -20.56
C SER A 4 35.31 -11.29 -20.40
N PRO A 5 34.62 -10.97 -19.29
CA PRO A 5 33.25 -11.41 -19.09
C PRO A 5 32.37 -11.01 -20.28
N SER A 6 31.50 -11.93 -20.72
CA SER A 6 30.60 -11.66 -21.84
C SER A 6 29.66 -10.49 -21.50
N LEU A 7 29.25 -9.73 -22.52
CA LEU A 7 28.31 -8.63 -22.33
C LEU A 7 27.01 -9.10 -21.65
N GLY A 8 26.51 -10.28 -22.02
CA GLY A 8 25.30 -10.86 -21.40
C GLY A 8 25.45 -11.10 -19.90
N PHE A 9 26.61 -11.62 -19.46
CA PHE A 9 26.92 -11.79 -18.04
C PHE A 9 26.96 -10.44 -17.31
N ILE A 10 27.63 -9.42 -17.87
CA ILE A 10 27.68 -8.09 -17.24
C ILE A 10 26.27 -7.50 -17.10
N LEU A 11 25.44 -7.63 -18.13
CA LEU A 11 24.08 -7.11 -18.12
C LEU A 11 23.19 -7.81 -17.10
N ALA A 12 23.27 -9.14 -17.02
CA ALA A 12 22.38 -9.92 -16.17
C ALA A 12 22.80 -9.91 -14.69
N ASP A 13 24.10 -10.00 -14.40
CA ASP A 13 24.62 -10.13 -13.03
C ASP A 13 24.88 -8.80 -12.34
N TYR A 14 25.02 -7.69 -13.09
CA TYR A 14 25.33 -6.38 -12.50
C TYR A 14 24.34 -5.28 -12.89
N VAL A 15 24.02 -5.13 -14.18
CA VAL A 15 23.16 -4.02 -14.63
C VAL A 15 21.70 -4.25 -14.23
N ALA A 16 21.15 -5.42 -14.53
CA ALA A 16 19.78 -5.78 -14.18
C ALA A 16 19.48 -5.63 -12.68
N PRO A 17 20.26 -6.24 -11.76
CA PRO A 17 19.99 -6.08 -10.33
C PRO A 17 20.24 -4.66 -9.83
N THR A 18 21.18 -3.89 -10.41
CA THR A 18 21.35 -2.47 -10.06
C THR A 18 20.09 -1.66 -10.36
N ILE A 19 19.50 -1.87 -11.55
CA ILE A 19 18.23 -1.23 -11.90
C ILE A 19 17.10 -1.73 -10.98
N GLY A 20 17.08 -3.03 -10.68
CA GLY A 20 16.17 -3.63 -9.70
C GLY A 20 16.25 -2.98 -8.32
N CYS A 21 17.44 -2.70 -7.80
CA CYS A 21 17.62 -2.01 -6.52
C CYS A 21 16.99 -0.61 -6.52
N ILE A 22 17.19 0.15 -7.60
CA ILE A 22 16.64 1.51 -7.75
C ILE A 22 15.11 1.43 -7.80
N LEU A 23 14.55 0.55 -8.63
CA LEU A 23 13.11 0.39 -8.79
C LEU A 23 12.43 -0.14 -7.53
N SER A 24 13.04 -1.08 -6.81
CA SER A 24 12.57 -1.55 -5.51
C SER A 24 12.48 -0.40 -4.50
N THR A 25 13.50 0.45 -4.43
CA THR A 25 13.50 1.62 -3.53
C THR A 25 12.37 2.60 -3.87
N LEU A 26 12.15 2.87 -5.16
CA LEU A 26 11.06 3.73 -5.61
C LEU A 26 9.69 3.12 -5.27
N THR A 27 9.55 1.81 -5.41
CA THR A 27 8.32 1.08 -5.07
C THR A 27 8.02 1.16 -3.58
N PHE A 28 9.02 0.92 -2.71
CA PHE A 28 8.86 1.08 -1.26
C PHE A 28 8.54 2.51 -0.84
N SER A 29 8.93 3.50 -1.64
CA SER A 29 8.67 4.91 -1.38
C SER A 29 7.24 5.36 -1.77
N ALA A 30 6.48 4.55 -2.51
CA ALA A 30 5.14 4.89 -2.97
C ALA A 30 4.17 5.36 -1.86
N PRO A 31 4.06 4.70 -0.68
CA PRO A 31 3.14 5.11 0.38
C PRO A 31 3.60 6.33 1.20
N ILE A 32 4.82 6.85 0.99
CA ILE A 32 5.35 7.98 1.79
C ILE A 32 4.42 9.19 1.66
N LYS A 33 3.96 9.51 0.45
CA LYS A 33 3.06 10.64 0.21
C LYS A 33 1.73 10.47 0.96
N SER A 34 1.18 9.25 0.99
CA SER A 34 -0.08 8.95 1.68
C SER A 34 0.04 9.19 3.18
N LEU A 35 1.12 8.72 3.81
CA LEU A 35 1.34 8.98 5.23
C LEU A 35 1.62 10.46 5.51
N LEU A 36 2.42 11.15 4.70
CA LEU A 36 2.67 12.58 4.88
C LEU A 36 1.37 13.39 4.83
N THR A 37 0.44 13.04 3.95
CA THR A 37 -0.89 13.66 3.89
C THR A 37 -1.67 13.38 5.17
N ALA A 38 -1.70 12.13 5.65
CA ALA A 38 -2.37 11.75 6.89
C ALA A 38 -1.79 12.47 8.14
N ILE A 39 -0.48 12.64 8.19
CA ILE A 39 0.20 13.39 9.25
C ILE A 39 -0.23 14.87 9.21
N LYS A 40 -0.30 15.46 8.00
CA LYS A 40 -0.73 16.86 7.83
C LYS A 40 -2.21 17.07 8.19
N SER A 41 -3.07 16.10 7.90
CA SER A 41 -4.49 16.15 8.30
C SER A 41 -4.71 15.81 9.78
N GLY A 42 -3.71 15.25 10.47
CA GLY A 42 -3.83 14.83 11.87
C GLY A 42 -4.74 13.61 12.09
N SER A 43 -5.14 12.91 11.03
CA SER A 43 -5.99 11.72 11.08
C SER A 43 -5.64 10.78 9.94
N LEU A 44 -5.76 9.47 10.20
CA LEU A 44 -5.58 8.42 9.20
C LEU A 44 -6.70 8.36 8.17
N GLY A 45 -7.91 8.79 8.53
CA GLY A 45 -9.08 8.67 7.67
C GLY A 45 -9.32 7.22 7.22
N SER A 46 -9.39 7.00 5.91
CA SER A 46 -9.60 5.68 5.29
C SER A 46 -8.29 4.94 4.94
N LEU A 47 -7.14 5.44 5.38
CA LEU A 47 -5.84 4.89 5.00
C LEU A 47 -5.57 3.53 5.67
N ASN A 48 -5.48 2.48 4.85
CA ASN A 48 -5.14 1.14 5.34
C ASN A 48 -3.63 0.98 5.53
N CYS A 49 -3.20 0.87 6.78
CA CYS A 49 -1.78 0.71 7.16
C CYS A 49 -1.31 -0.75 7.17
N THR A 50 -2.22 -1.72 7.03
CA THR A 50 -1.89 -3.16 7.09
C THR A 50 -0.79 -3.58 6.10
N PRO A 51 -0.77 -3.11 4.84
CA PRO A 51 0.33 -3.44 3.91
C PRO A 51 1.71 -3.01 4.41
N TRP A 52 1.81 -1.96 5.22
CA TRP A 52 3.10 -1.47 5.75
C TRP A 52 3.67 -2.42 6.81
N ALA A 53 2.81 -3.11 7.56
CA ALA A 53 3.23 -4.13 8.52
C ALA A 53 3.79 -5.36 7.79
N PHE A 54 3.09 -5.84 6.75
CA PHE A 54 3.61 -6.89 5.87
C PHE A 54 4.90 -6.47 5.17
N MET A 55 5.07 -5.18 4.85
CA MET A 55 6.28 -4.67 4.21
C MET A 55 7.50 -4.78 5.11
N THR A 56 7.34 -4.52 6.40
CA THR A 56 8.36 -4.79 7.42
C THR A 56 8.72 -6.27 7.44
N GLY A 57 7.74 -7.17 7.45
CA GLY A 57 8.02 -8.61 7.40
C GLY A 57 8.77 -9.03 6.13
N ASN A 58 8.31 -8.59 4.97
CA ASN A 58 8.95 -8.89 3.69
C ASN A 58 10.41 -8.40 3.65
N THR A 59 10.67 -7.18 4.09
CA THR A 59 12.02 -6.60 4.08
C THR A 59 12.96 -7.27 5.09
N ILE A 60 12.47 -7.66 6.28
CA ILE A 60 13.24 -8.49 7.21
C ILE A 60 13.61 -9.83 6.57
N GLY A 61 12.65 -10.50 5.93
CA GLY A 61 12.86 -11.79 5.28
C GLY A 61 13.89 -11.73 4.15
N TRP A 62 13.79 -10.74 3.25
CA TRP A 62 14.75 -10.58 2.17
C TRP A 62 16.13 -10.14 2.63
N LEU A 63 16.23 -9.34 3.70
CA LEU A 63 17.52 -8.99 4.29
C LEU A 63 18.17 -10.24 4.90
N ALA A 64 17.42 -11.04 5.67
CA ALA A 64 17.94 -12.30 6.18
C ALA A 64 18.38 -13.24 5.05
N TYR A 65 17.57 -13.35 3.99
CA TYR A 65 17.89 -14.12 2.80
C TYR A 65 19.19 -13.64 2.16
N SER A 66 19.38 -12.33 2.00
CA SER A 66 20.60 -11.74 1.44
C SER A 66 21.85 -12.03 2.26
N PHE A 67 21.74 -12.11 3.59
CA PHE A 67 22.86 -12.49 4.45
C PHE A 67 23.22 -13.98 4.29
N ILE A 68 22.23 -14.85 4.09
CA ILE A 68 22.45 -16.29 3.88
C ILE A 68 23.08 -16.55 2.52
N THR A 69 22.60 -15.89 1.47
CA THR A 69 23.11 -16.06 0.10
C THR A 69 24.32 -15.19 -0.23
N LEU A 70 24.71 -14.28 0.68
CA LEU A 70 25.74 -13.26 0.46
C LEU A 70 25.47 -12.37 -0.77
N ASP A 71 24.19 -12.10 -1.04
CA ASP A 71 23.74 -11.30 -2.18
C ASP A 71 23.59 -9.83 -1.81
N LEU A 72 24.57 -9.01 -2.19
CA LEU A 72 24.56 -7.57 -1.92
C LEU A 72 23.45 -6.82 -2.66
N PHE A 73 23.02 -7.28 -3.84
CA PHE A 73 21.95 -6.62 -4.57
C PHE A 73 20.62 -6.79 -3.85
N VAL A 74 20.30 -8.02 -3.41
CA VAL A 74 19.09 -8.27 -2.61
C VAL A 74 19.13 -7.47 -1.30
N PHE A 75 20.31 -7.36 -0.68
CA PHE A 75 20.48 -6.52 0.52
C PHE A 75 20.12 -5.06 0.24
N PHE A 76 20.79 -4.43 -0.74
CA PHE A 76 20.58 -3.01 -1.05
C PHE A 76 19.21 -2.70 -1.64
N ALA A 77 18.55 -3.67 -2.26
CA ALA A 77 17.18 -3.52 -2.73
C ALA A 77 16.16 -3.43 -1.58
N ASN A 78 16.44 -4.08 -0.45
CA ASN A 78 15.48 -4.23 0.65
C ASN A 78 15.80 -3.37 1.89
N ALA A 79 17.08 -3.02 2.11
CA ALA A 79 17.49 -2.22 3.26
C ALA A 79 16.79 -0.84 3.33
N PRO A 80 16.68 -0.07 2.23
CA PRO A 80 15.89 1.16 2.23
C PRO A 80 14.41 0.91 2.54
N GLY A 81 13.87 -0.21 2.03
CA GLY A 81 12.49 -0.62 2.27
C GLY A 81 12.18 -0.85 3.74
N LEU A 82 13.09 -1.48 4.49
CA LEU A 82 12.93 -1.69 5.93
C LEU A 82 12.92 -0.36 6.69
N LEU A 83 13.83 0.57 6.36
CA LEU A 83 13.87 1.88 7.01
C LEU A 83 12.56 2.65 6.75
N ILE A 84 12.09 2.64 5.51
CA ILE A 84 10.82 3.27 5.13
C ILE A 84 9.65 2.58 5.85
N SER A 85 9.63 1.25 5.93
CA SER A 85 8.54 0.51 6.60
C SER A 85 8.47 0.82 8.08
N ILE A 86 9.61 0.90 8.79
CA ILE A 86 9.65 1.29 10.21
C ILE A 86 9.07 2.70 10.39
N TRP A 87 9.47 3.64 9.54
CA TRP A 87 8.94 5.00 9.60
C TRP A 87 7.43 5.06 9.33
N LEU A 88 6.95 4.29 8.33
CA LEU A 88 5.52 4.23 7.99
C LEU A 88 4.67 3.67 9.13
N ASN A 89 5.07 2.53 9.70
CA ASN A 89 4.34 1.90 10.80
C ASN A 89 4.35 2.80 12.05
N THR A 90 5.49 3.45 12.34
CA THR A 90 5.59 4.41 13.46
C THR A 90 4.63 5.59 13.28
N GLY A 91 4.56 6.17 12.08
CA GLY A 91 3.64 7.26 11.78
C GLY A 91 2.17 6.84 11.86
N ALA A 92 1.82 5.64 11.38
CA ALA A 92 0.48 5.07 11.54
C ALA A 92 0.10 4.92 13.02
N MET A 93 0.97 4.30 13.82
CA MET A 93 0.76 4.10 15.26
C MET A 93 0.54 5.43 15.98
N LYS A 94 1.35 6.45 15.68
CA LYS A 94 1.23 7.79 16.26
C LYS A 94 -0.15 8.40 15.98
N LEU A 95 -0.65 8.28 14.76
CA LEU A 95 -1.96 8.81 14.39
C LEU A 95 -3.11 8.03 15.03
N GLN A 96 -3.03 6.70 15.10
CA GLN A 96 -4.05 5.87 15.77
C GLN A 96 -4.14 6.22 17.26
N TYR A 97 -3.00 6.35 17.91
CA TYR A 97 -2.94 6.72 19.33
C TYR A 97 -3.58 8.09 19.57
N TYR A 98 -3.30 9.08 18.69
CA TYR A 98 -3.93 10.40 18.78
C TYR A 98 -5.46 10.33 18.64
N GLU A 99 -5.98 9.57 17.67
CA GLU A 99 -7.42 9.40 17.49
C GLU A 99 -8.09 8.70 18.68
N GLU A 100 -7.45 7.71 19.29
CA GLU A 100 -7.95 7.03 20.48
C GLU A 100 -7.97 7.96 21.71
N LEU A 101 -6.92 8.78 21.90
CA LEU A 101 -6.88 9.77 22.99
C LEU A 101 -8.00 10.80 22.88
N VAL A 102 -8.27 11.30 21.67
CA VAL A 102 -9.35 12.26 21.42
C VAL A 102 -10.72 11.62 21.68
N LYS A 103 -10.95 10.39 21.19
CA LYS A 103 -12.20 9.65 21.45
C LYS A 103 -12.43 9.41 22.95
N ARG A 104 -11.38 9.06 23.69
CA ARG A 104 -11.44 8.85 25.14
C ARG A 104 -11.78 10.15 25.88
N SER A 105 -11.12 11.25 25.54
CA SER A 105 -11.40 12.57 26.14
C SER A 105 -12.85 13.02 25.89
N ALA A 106 -13.42 12.70 24.74
CA ALA A 106 -14.83 12.97 24.44
C ALA A 106 -15.79 12.08 25.27
N SER A 107 -15.42 10.83 25.53
CA SER A 107 -16.20 9.89 26.35
C SER A 107 -16.19 10.27 27.83
N ASP A 108 -15.04 10.66 28.37
CA ASP A 108 -14.91 11.07 29.78
C ASP A 108 -15.76 12.30 30.09
N ASN A 109 -15.80 13.29 29.17
CA ASN A 109 -16.65 14.47 29.32
C ASN A 109 -18.15 14.14 29.39
N ASN A 110 -18.59 13.03 28.78
CA ASN A 110 -19.98 12.56 28.81
C ASN A 110 -20.30 11.71 30.06
N SER A 111 -19.29 11.28 30.81
CA SER A 111 -19.41 10.31 31.91
C SER A 111 -19.36 10.97 33.30
N ASN A 112 -19.48 12.30 33.39
CA ASN A 112 -19.43 13.09 34.63
C ASN A 112 -20.61 12.87 35.62
N GLY A 113 -21.12 11.65 35.71
CA GLY A 113 -22.08 11.20 36.72
C GLY A 113 -21.54 10.01 37.51
N GLY A 114 -20.65 10.30 38.49
CA GLY A 114 -20.25 9.38 39.56
C GLY A 114 -19.14 8.37 39.21
N ASP A 115 -18.00 8.43 39.93
CA ASP A 115 -17.48 7.33 40.79
C ASP A 115 -15.95 7.36 41.04
N ASP A 116 -15.62 7.22 42.33
CA ASP A 116 -14.42 6.75 43.04
C ASP A 116 -13.01 6.82 42.38
N ALA A 117 -12.09 7.52 43.05
CA ALA A 117 -10.69 7.74 42.66
C ALA A 117 -9.87 6.46 42.36
N ILE A 118 -10.25 5.30 42.90
CA ILE A 118 -9.59 4.00 42.63
C ILE A 118 -9.96 3.47 41.24
N SER A 119 -11.20 3.69 40.80
CA SER A 119 -11.64 3.35 39.44
C SER A 119 -10.89 4.20 38.41
N VAL A 120 -10.70 5.49 38.71
CA VAL A 120 -9.96 6.47 37.89
C VAL A 120 -8.48 6.11 37.78
N GLN A 121 -7.85 5.67 38.88
CA GLN A 121 -6.44 5.25 38.88
C GLN A 121 -6.23 3.93 38.09
N THR A 122 -7.14 2.96 38.26
CA THR A 122 -7.08 1.67 37.56
C THR A 122 -7.34 1.84 36.06
N ALA A 123 -8.33 2.67 35.69
CA ALA A 123 -8.59 3.06 34.31
C ALA A 123 -7.39 3.76 33.67
N LYS A 124 -6.63 4.57 34.42
CA LYS A 124 -5.40 5.21 33.91
C LYS A 124 -4.27 4.23 33.61
N ILE A 125 -4.13 3.17 34.40
CA ILE A 125 -3.12 2.12 34.20
C ILE A 125 -3.49 1.22 33.01
N ASP A 126 -4.78 0.88 32.86
CA ASP A 126 -5.29 0.17 31.68
C ASP A 126 -5.28 1.03 30.40
N CYS A 127 -5.44 2.35 30.54
CA CYS A 127 -5.43 3.32 29.44
C CYS A 127 -4.05 3.42 28.74
N PHE A 128 -2.96 3.29 29.49
CA PHE A 128 -1.60 3.32 28.96
C PHE A 128 -1.15 1.98 28.34
N SER A 129 -1.90 0.89 28.59
CA SER A 129 -1.51 -0.47 28.21
C SER A 129 -2.19 -1.01 26.94
N GLN A 130 -3.19 -0.31 26.40
CA GLN A 130 -3.87 -0.77 25.20
C GLN A 130 -3.05 -0.42 23.95
N LEU A 131 -2.30 -1.41 23.47
CA LEU A 131 -1.66 -1.37 22.16
C LEU A 131 -2.71 -1.17 21.07
N THR A 132 -2.37 -0.36 20.06
CA THR A 132 -3.25 -0.15 18.92
C THR A 132 -3.38 -1.43 18.08
N SER A 133 -4.49 -1.58 17.35
CA SER A 133 -4.69 -2.74 16.47
C SER A 133 -3.59 -2.90 15.42
N HIS A 134 -3.01 -1.79 14.94
CA HIS A 134 -1.89 -1.84 13.99
C HIS A 134 -0.58 -2.26 14.66
N GLU A 135 -0.31 -1.76 15.87
CA GLU A 135 0.87 -2.13 16.64
C GLU A 135 0.91 -3.63 16.94
N ILE A 136 -0.22 -4.22 17.34
CA ILE A 136 -0.33 -5.68 17.54
C ILE A 136 0.06 -6.44 16.27
N LYS A 137 -0.43 -6.03 15.10
CA LYS A 137 -0.08 -6.67 13.82
C LYS A 137 1.40 -6.56 13.49
N VAL A 138 2.00 -5.39 13.71
CA VAL A 138 3.44 -5.17 13.49
C VAL A 138 4.27 -6.06 14.42
N LEU A 139 3.93 -6.08 15.71
CA LEU A 139 4.62 -6.91 16.71
C LEU A 139 4.48 -8.40 16.40
N GLN A 140 3.31 -8.86 15.97
CA GLN A 140 3.11 -10.25 15.54
C GLN A 140 4.01 -10.63 14.36
N ILE A 141 4.09 -9.77 13.34
CA ILE A 141 4.93 -10.01 12.16
C ILE A 141 6.42 -10.05 12.56
N VAL A 142 6.86 -9.09 13.37
CA VAL A 142 8.25 -9.04 13.87
C VAL A 142 8.55 -10.27 14.71
N LEU A 143 7.65 -10.67 15.61
CA LEU A 143 7.81 -11.86 16.46
C LEU A 143 7.95 -13.14 15.62
N VAL A 144 7.12 -13.32 14.61
CA VAL A 144 7.21 -14.46 13.68
C VAL A 144 8.60 -14.51 13.03
N TRP A 145 9.10 -13.37 12.54
CA TRP A 145 10.44 -13.32 11.94
C TRP A 145 11.56 -13.56 12.96
N VAL A 146 11.46 -12.99 14.16
CA VAL A 146 12.42 -13.24 15.23
C VAL A 146 12.47 -14.73 15.56
N ILE A 147 11.34 -15.42 15.65
CA ILE A 147 11.30 -16.87 15.90
C ILE A 147 11.95 -17.64 14.76
N ILE A 148 11.59 -17.35 13.50
CA ILE A 148 12.16 -18.04 12.32
C ILE A 148 13.67 -17.86 12.30
N LEU A 149 14.17 -16.63 12.39
CA LEU A 149 15.61 -16.35 12.30
C LEU A 149 16.38 -16.89 13.51
N SER A 150 15.81 -16.82 14.71
CA SER A 150 16.44 -17.37 15.92
C SER A 150 16.53 -18.88 15.83
N THR A 151 15.48 -19.56 15.39
CA THR A 151 15.49 -21.03 15.26
C THR A 151 16.46 -21.50 14.19
N THR A 152 16.52 -20.84 13.03
CA THR A 152 17.51 -21.16 11.99
C THR A 152 18.95 -20.87 12.43
N SER A 153 19.16 -19.88 13.31
CA SER A 153 20.51 -19.54 13.79
C SER A 153 20.98 -20.40 14.97
N LEU A 154 20.07 -20.89 15.81
CA LEU A 154 20.40 -21.65 17.03
C LEU A 154 20.49 -23.16 16.77
N ILE A 155 19.73 -23.66 15.79
CA ILE A 155 19.83 -25.05 15.37
C ILE A 155 20.98 -25.13 14.34
N PRO A 156 21.91 -26.09 14.48
CA PRO A 156 22.98 -26.29 13.50
C PRO A 156 22.42 -26.89 12.21
N VAL A 157 21.73 -26.07 11.44
CA VAL A 157 21.28 -26.36 10.08
C VAL A 157 22.36 -25.89 9.09
N GLY A 158 22.46 -26.53 7.92
CA GLY A 158 23.34 -26.08 6.85
C GLY A 158 22.77 -24.84 6.16
N ILE A 159 23.64 -24.16 5.39
CA ILE A 159 23.28 -22.93 4.66
C ILE A 159 22.14 -23.17 3.66
N GLU A 160 22.12 -24.33 2.99
CA GLU A 160 21.05 -24.68 2.06
C GLU A 160 19.70 -24.88 2.76
N GLU A 161 19.67 -25.50 3.94
CA GLU A 161 18.44 -25.59 4.73
C GLU A 161 17.99 -24.21 5.23
N MET A 162 18.90 -23.34 5.67
CA MET A 162 18.57 -21.95 6.04
C MET A 162 17.98 -21.19 4.84
N LYS A 163 18.62 -21.31 3.68
CA LYS A 163 18.19 -20.70 2.42
C LYS A 163 16.78 -21.17 2.04
N PHE A 164 16.50 -22.47 2.18
CA PHE A 164 15.16 -23.03 1.96
C PHE A 164 14.13 -22.47 2.93
N ILE A 165 14.39 -22.53 4.24
CA ILE A 165 13.42 -22.10 5.27
C ILE A 165 13.10 -20.61 5.12
N VAL A 166 14.12 -19.75 5.05
CA VAL A 166 13.94 -18.30 4.94
C VAL A 166 13.36 -17.93 3.57
N GLY A 167 13.82 -18.57 2.50
CA GLY A 167 13.34 -18.36 1.14
C GLY A 167 11.85 -18.70 0.98
N VAL A 168 11.39 -19.81 1.56
CA VAL A 168 9.96 -20.16 1.58
C VAL A 168 9.17 -19.18 2.45
N ALA A 169 9.67 -18.85 3.65
CA ALA A 169 8.98 -17.96 4.58
C ALA A 169 8.75 -16.55 3.99
N VAL A 170 9.77 -15.98 3.33
CA VAL A 170 9.64 -14.66 2.70
C VAL A 170 8.68 -14.68 1.51
N ASN A 171 8.67 -15.78 0.74
CA ASN A 171 7.72 -15.97 -0.36
C ASN A 171 6.28 -16.10 0.13
N ILE A 172 6.03 -16.76 1.26
CA ILE A 172 4.71 -16.79 1.89
C ILE A 172 4.26 -15.38 2.30
N ASN A 173 5.18 -14.57 2.83
CA ASN A 173 4.89 -13.17 3.16
C ASN A 173 4.50 -12.36 1.89
N LEU A 174 5.17 -12.62 0.77
CA LEU A 174 4.87 -11.95 -0.50
C LEU A 174 3.48 -12.23 -1.05
N ILE A 175 2.87 -13.38 -0.74
CA ILE A 175 1.50 -13.70 -1.19
C ILE A 175 0.50 -12.62 -0.75
N PHE A 176 0.69 -12.02 0.44
CA PHE A 176 -0.18 -10.96 0.94
C PHE A 176 -0.13 -9.69 0.05
N PHE A 177 1.00 -9.44 -0.62
CA PHE A 177 1.13 -8.32 -1.56
C PHE A 177 0.40 -8.55 -2.87
N TYR A 178 0.20 -9.81 -3.29
CA TYR A 178 -0.50 -10.13 -4.54
C TYR A 178 -2.01 -9.96 -4.46
N ALA A 179 -2.57 -9.85 -3.25
CA ALA A 179 -3.99 -9.54 -3.06
C ALA A 179 -4.37 -8.21 -3.73
N ALA A 180 -3.50 -7.19 -3.66
CA ALA A 180 -3.75 -5.88 -4.24
C ALA A 180 -3.84 -5.90 -5.80
N PRO A 181 -2.81 -6.34 -6.55
CA PRO A 181 -2.90 -6.40 -8.01
C PRO A 181 -4.00 -7.35 -8.49
N LEU A 182 -4.25 -8.47 -7.79
CA LEU A 182 -5.34 -9.38 -8.13
C LEU A 182 -6.72 -8.74 -7.94
N SER A 183 -6.90 -7.97 -6.86
CA SER A 183 -8.11 -7.17 -6.63
C SER A 183 -8.32 -6.12 -7.73
N THR A 184 -7.25 -5.42 -8.15
CA THR A 184 -7.32 -4.47 -9.27
C THR A 184 -7.72 -5.17 -10.57
N ILE A 185 -7.11 -6.30 -10.91
CA ILE A 185 -7.46 -7.10 -12.09
C ILE A 185 -8.93 -7.52 -12.05
N ALA A 186 -9.39 -8.06 -10.91
CA ALA A 186 -10.78 -8.47 -10.73
C ALA A 186 -11.75 -7.29 -10.86
N THR A 187 -11.38 -6.12 -10.32
CA THR A 187 -12.16 -4.89 -10.43
C THR A 187 -12.33 -4.48 -11.88
N VAL A 188 -11.24 -4.38 -12.66
CA VAL A 188 -11.30 -4.00 -14.08
C VAL A 188 -12.13 -4.97 -14.90
N ILE A 189 -12.00 -6.28 -14.67
CA ILE A 189 -12.78 -7.29 -15.39
C ILE A 189 -14.28 -7.14 -15.09
N ARG A 190 -14.64 -6.86 -13.83
CA ARG A 190 -16.02 -6.73 -13.37
C ARG A 190 -16.65 -5.42 -13.81
N THR A 191 -15.95 -4.30 -13.67
CA THR A 191 -16.46 -2.96 -14.01
C THR A 191 -16.27 -2.63 -15.49
N LYS A 192 -15.49 -3.42 -16.22
CA LYS A 192 -15.12 -3.18 -17.63
C LYS A 192 -14.46 -1.80 -17.83
N ASN A 193 -13.79 -1.30 -16.80
CA ASN A 193 -13.20 0.04 -16.76
C ASN A 193 -11.80 -0.02 -16.13
N SER A 194 -10.81 0.59 -16.79
CA SER A 194 -9.40 0.59 -16.37
C SER A 194 -9.01 1.75 -15.42
N ALA A 195 -9.97 2.54 -14.93
CA ALA A 195 -9.72 3.70 -14.05
C ALA A 195 -8.95 3.36 -12.76
N SER A 196 -9.12 2.16 -12.21
CA SER A 196 -8.41 1.69 -11.00
C SER A 196 -6.93 1.36 -11.24
N ILE A 197 -6.48 1.28 -12.50
CA ILE A 197 -5.07 1.04 -12.83
C ILE A 197 -4.32 2.37 -12.87
N HIS A 198 -3.34 2.51 -11.96
CA HIS A 198 -2.36 3.58 -12.01
C HIS A 198 -1.19 3.18 -12.92
N PHE A 199 -1.17 3.72 -14.13
CA PHE A 199 -0.21 3.35 -15.19
C PHE A 199 1.25 3.36 -14.71
N TRP A 200 1.70 4.44 -14.07
CA TRP A 200 3.10 4.58 -13.64
C TRP A 200 3.50 3.57 -12.57
N THR A 201 2.62 3.28 -11.60
CA THR A 201 2.86 2.26 -10.58
C THR A 201 2.92 0.88 -11.19
N MET A 202 2.00 0.56 -12.10
CA MET A 202 2.00 -0.70 -12.83
C MET A 202 3.27 -0.88 -13.66
N ALA A 203 3.67 0.12 -14.44
CA ALA A 203 4.87 0.08 -15.29
C ALA A 203 6.15 -0.09 -14.45
N MET A 204 6.26 0.64 -13.33
CA MET A 204 7.38 0.54 -12.40
C MET A 204 7.47 -0.87 -11.78
N ASN A 205 6.36 -1.39 -11.27
CA ASN A 205 6.32 -2.72 -10.65
C ASN A 205 6.63 -3.84 -11.66
N THR A 206 6.10 -3.73 -12.89
CA THR A 206 6.36 -4.70 -13.96
C THR A 206 7.82 -4.67 -14.39
N SER A 207 8.42 -3.47 -14.52
CA SER A 207 9.84 -3.31 -14.85
C SER A 207 10.73 -3.84 -13.74
N ASN A 208 10.39 -3.56 -12.47
CA ASN A 208 11.13 -4.08 -11.32
C ASN A 208 11.15 -5.62 -11.34
N ALA A 209 9.96 -6.23 -11.49
CA ALA A 209 9.81 -7.67 -11.57
C ALA A 209 10.61 -8.27 -12.74
N PHE A 210 10.61 -7.63 -13.91
CA PHE A 210 11.40 -8.05 -15.06
C PHE A 210 12.90 -8.09 -14.75
N PHE A 211 13.47 -7.02 -14.18
CA PHE A 211 14.91 -6.98 -13.88
C PHE A 211 15.32 -8.01 -12.82
N TRP A 212 14.48 -8.24 -11.80
CA TRP A 212 14.72 -9.31 -10.83
C TRP A 212 14.57 -10.71 -11.43
N CYS A 213 13.67 -10.93 -12.40
CA CYS A 213 13.59 -12.19 -13.15
C CYS A 213 14.87 -12.44 -13.95
N VAL A 214 15.39 -11.43 -14.66
CA VAL A 214 16.64 -11.53 -15.42
C VAL A 214 17.80 -11.87 -14.48
N TYR A 215 17.92 -11.16 -13.36
CA TYR A 215 18.98 -11.41 -12.37
C TYR A 215 18.89 -12.82 -11.76
N SER A 216 17.70 -13.22 -11.29
CA SER A 216 17.50 -14.52 -10.66
C SER A 216 17.70 -15.70 -11.60
N LEU A 217 17.39 -15.55 -12.90
CA LEU A 217 17.74 -16.55 -13.91
C LEU A 217 19.26 -16.66 -14.11
N ALA A 218 19.99 -15.54 -14.02
CA ALA A 218 21.45 -15.52 -14.17
C ALA A 218 22.15 -16.23 -13.01
N ILE A 219 21.73 -15.96 -11.77
CA ILE A 219 22.27 -16.59 -10.56
C ILE A 219 21.59 -17.92 -10.19
N GLN A 220 20.64 -18.38 -11.01
CA GLN A 220 19.83 -19.58 -10.81
C GLN A 220 19.12 -19.66 -9.44
N ASP A 221 18.62 -18.51 -8.95
CA ASP A 221 17.93 -18.42 -7.66
C ASP A 221 16.41 -18.42 -7.81
N TYR A 222 15.81 -19.59 -7.60
CA TYR A 222 14.36 -19.76 -7.74
C TYR A 222 13.54 -19.02 -6.69
N TYR A 223 14.10 -18.73 -5.51
CA TYR A 223 13.36 -18.04 -4.46
C TYR A 223 13.14 -16.58 -4.82
N ILE A 224 14.07 -15.96 -5.56
CA ILE A 224 13.92 -14.63 -6.16
C ILE A 224 13.08 -14.70 -7.44
N LEU A 225 13.26 -15.74 -8.26
CA LEU A 225 12.56 -15.88 -9.54
C LEU A 225 11.05 -16.04 -9.38
N ILE A 226 10.59 -16.95 -8.53
CA ILE A 226 9.16 -17.28 -8.37
C ILE A 226 8.31 -16.03 -8.09
N PRO A 227 8.60 -15.20 -7.07
CA PRO A 227 7.75 -14.07 -6.75
C PRO A 227 7.84 -12.95 -7.78
N ASN A 228 9.02 -12.72 -8.35
CA ASN A 228 9.18 -11.72 -9.39
C ASN A 228 8.52 -12.17 -10.70
N GLY A 229 8.55 -13.46 -11.02
CA GLY A 229 7.83 -14.04 -12.16
C GLY A 229 6.32 -13.85 -12.02
N LEU A 230 5.75 -14.15 -10.85
CA LEU A 230 4.34 -13.89 -10.55
C LEU A 230 4.00 -12.39 -10.68
N GLY A 231 4.82 -11.52 -10.10
CA GLY A 231 4.67 -10.06 -10.21
C GLY A 231 4.72 -9.58 -11.66
N PHE A 232 5.61 -10.12 -12.47
CA PHE A 232 5.74 -9.79 -13.88
C PHE A 232 4.51 -10.23 -14.67
N VAL A 233 4.02 -11.46 -14.44
CA VAL A 233 2.78 -11.96 -15.06
C VAL A 233 1.58 -11.09 -14.69
N PHE A 234 1.41 -10.73 -13.41
CA PHE A 234 0.34 -9.82 -13.00
C PHE A 234 0.48 -8.43 -13.61
N GLY A 235 1.71 -7.94 -13.78
CA GLY A 235 2.01 -6.70 -14.47
C GLY A 235 1.57 -6.72 -15.94
N LEU A 236 1.95 -7.77 -16.68
CA LEU A 236 1.54 -7.96 -18.06
C LEU A 236 0.02 -8.07 -18.22
N LEU A 237 -0.64 -8.79 -17.29
CA LEU A 237 -2.11 -8.86 -17.28
C LEU A 237 -2.74 -7.49 -17.08
N GLN A 238 -2.23 -6.67 -16.15
CA GLN A 238 -2.72 -5.31 -15.94
C GLN A 238 -2.49 -4.43 -17.18
N VAL A 239 -1.34 -4.54 -17.85
CA VAL A 239 -1.05 -3.82 -19.10
C VAL A 239 -2.05 -4.20 -20.19
N ALA A 240 -2.31 -5.50 -20.38
CA ALA A 240 -3.28 -5.99 -21.34
C ALA A 240 -4.70 -5.47 -21.03
N LEU A 241 -5.13 -5.52 -19.77
CA LEU A 241 -6.43 -5.00 -19.35
C LEU A 241 -6.54 -3.49 -19.54
N TYR A 242 -5.48 -2.73 -19.26
CA TYR A 242 -5.43 -1.29 -19.48
C TYR A 242 -5.60 -0.93 -20.97
N GLN A 243 -5.09 -1.75 -21.88
CA GLN A 243 -5.26 -1.55 -23.33
C GLN A 243 -6.63 -1.99 -23.85
N CYS A 244 -7.19 -3.07 -23.29
CA CYS A 244 -8.45 -3.65 -23.76
C CYS A 244 -9.70 -2.93 -23.21
N PHE A 245 -9.62 -2.29 -22.05
CA PHE A 245 -10.76 -1.63 -21.40
C PHE A 245 -10.63 -0.11 -21.40
N PRO A 246 -11.70 0.62 -21.77
CA PRO A 246 -11.68 2.08 -21.77
C PRO A 246 -11.47 2.62 -20.35
N ARG A 247 -10.81 3.77 -20.27
CA ARG A 247 -10.66 4.55 -19.04
C ARG A 247 -11.76 5.59 -18.99
N SER A 248 -12.83 5.30 -18.25
CA SER A 248 -13.86 6.29 -17.94
C SER A 248 -13.71 6.71 -16.49
N GLU A 249 -13.21 7.92 -16.27
CA GLU A 249 -13.27 8.51 -14.93
C GLU A 249 -14.74 8.85 -14.69
N VAL A 250 -15.41 8.08 -13.83
CA VAL A 250 -16.70 8.49 -13.30
C VAL A 250 -16.38 9.72 -12.45
N ILE A 251 -16.61 10.90 -13.01
CA ILE A 251 -16.73 12.12 -12.22
C ILE A 251 -17.91 11.84 -11.31
N GLU A 252 -17.66 11.57 -10.03
CA GLU A 252 -18.73 11.61 -9.03
C GLU A 252 -19.37 13.00 -9.13
N GLY A 253 -20.56 13.06 -9.74
CA GLY A 253 -21.35 14.28 -9.91
C GLY A 253 -21.56 14.93 -8.54
N THR A 254 -21.59 16.27 -8.39
CA THR A 254 -22.28 17.24 -9.24
C THR A 254 -23.54 16.64 -9.84
N ASP A 255 -24.56 16.52 -8.99
CA ASP A 255 -25.94 16.27 -9.39
C ASP A 255 -26.33 17.25 -10.51
N SER A 256 -26.33 16.76 -11.74
CA SER A 256 -27.01 17.40 -12.86
C SER A 256 -27.98 16.37 -13.42
N VAL A 257 -29.21 16.50 -12.94
CA VAL A 257 -30.41 15.85 -13.44
C VAL A 257 -30.45 16.04 -14.96
N THR A 258 -30.18 14.98 -15.70
CA THR A 258 -30.54 14.91 -17.12
C THR A 258 -30.99 13.49 -17.45
N GLU A 259 -32.28 13.24 -17.24
CA GLU A 259 -33.15 12.25 -17.87
C GLU A 259 -34.53 12.50 -17.21
N LEU A 260 -35.64 12.77 -17.90
CA LEU A 260 -36.19 12.10 -19.07
C LEU A 260 -37.08 13.06 -19.88
N SER A 261 -36.94 12.99 -21.20
CA SER A 261 -38.01 13.29 -22.14
C SER A 261 -39.12 12.24 -22.04
N GLY A 262 -40.38 12.64 -21.91
CA GLY A 262 -41.52 11.75 -22.03
C GLY A 262 -42.83 12.29 -21.46
N ASP A 263 -43.48 13.17 -22.22
CA ASP A 263 -44.93 13.23 -22.41
C ASP A 263 -45.85 13.30 -21.16
N GLU A 264 -46.26 14.51 -20.78
CA GLU A 264 -47.63 14.76 -20.30
C GLU A 264 -47.99 16.23 -20.48
N GLY A 265 -49.18 16.47 -21.04
CA GLY A 265 -49.57 17.73 -21.63
C GLY A 265 -50.14 18.78 -20.68
N ASP A 266 -50.25 19.97 -21.26
CA ASP A 266 -51.24 21.02 -21.02
C ASP A 266 -51.24 21.73 -19.65
N CYS A 267 -51.44 23.04 -19.73
CA CYS A 267 -51.85 23.94 -18.65
C CYS A 267 -50.76 24.44 -17.68
N THR A 268 -49.84 25.31 -18.14
CA THR A 268 -49.39 26.47 -17.30
C THR A 268 -48.75 27.62 -18.08
N GLU A 269 -49.38 28.08 -19.16
CA GLU A 269 -49.03 29.37 -19.79
C GLU A 269 -50.05 30.44 -19.37
N GLN A 270 -50.07 30.84 -18.09
CA GLN A 270 -50.89 32.01 -17.67
C GLN A 270 -50.54 32.74 -16.36
N LEU A 271 -49.46 32.43 -15.63
CA LEU A 271 -49.21 33.07 -14.31
C LEU A 271 -47.87 33.82 -14.13
N THR A 272 -47.12 34.08 -15.21
CA THR A 272 -45.84 34.82 -15.14
C THR A 272 -45.84 36.14 -15.90
N ARG A 273 -47.02 36.78 -16.06
CA ARG A 273 -47.15 38.12 -16.67
C ARG A 273 -47.68 39.22 -15.74
N SER A 274 -47.71 38.98 -14.42
CA SER A 274 -48.31 39.91 -13.44
C SER A 274 -47.35 40.53 -12.42
N HIS A 275 -46.04 40.24 -12.41
CA HIS A 275 -45.19 40.70 -11.29
C HIS A 275 -43.86 41.38 -11.60
N TYR A 276 -43.50 41.63 -12.86
CA TYR A 276 -42.33 42.44 -13.20
C TYR A 276 -42.66 43.48 -14.28
N GLY A 277 -43.20 44.60 -13.83
CA GLY A 277 -43.55 45.73 -14.68
C GLY A 277 -44.08 46.86 -13.82
N ASN A 278 -43.25 47.37 -12.90
CA ASN A 278 -43.42 48.68 -12.23
C ASN A 278 -42.32 48.92 -11.20
N VAL A 279 -41.07 49.14 -11.64
CA VAL A 279 -40.11 50.03 -10.93
C VAL A 279 -39.06 50.52 -11.94
N ALA A 280 -39.47 51.40 -12.86
CA ALA A 280 -38.56 52.27 -13.61
C ALA A 280 -39.41 53.30 -14.35
N GLU A 281 -39.78 54.38 -13.66
CA GLU A 281 -40.04 55.74 -14.19
C GLU A 281 -40.77 56.57 -13.13
N SER A 282 -40.00 57.36 -12.37
CA SER A 282 -40.50 58.63 -11.84
C SER A 282 -39.32 59.59 -11.76
N GLU A 283 -39.08 60.22 -12.89
CA GLU A 283 -38.36 61.48 -12.99
C GLU A 283 -39.33 62.61 -12.57
N ILE A 284 -38.77 63.77 -12.21
CA ILE A 284 -39.36 65.13 -12.18
C ILE A 284 -39.71 65.72 -10.78
N ILE A 285 -38.95 66.79 -10.49
CA ILE A 285 -39.00 67.87 -9.47
C ILE A 285 -38.27 67.63 -8.15
#